data_AF-A0A317Y401-F1
#
_entry.id   AF-A0A317Y401-F1
#
_cell.length_a   1.000
_cell.length_b   1.000
_cell.length_c   1.000
_cell.angle_alpha   90.00
_cell.angle_beta   90.00
_cell.angle_gamma   90.00
#
_symmetry.space_group_name_H-M   'P 1'
#
loop_
_entity.id
_entity.type
_entity.pdbx_description
1 polymer ?
#
loop_
_entity_poly.entity_id
_entity_poly.type
_entity_poly.pdbx_seq_one_letter_code
_entity_poly.pdbx_strand_id
1 'polypeptide(L)'
;MLDKQLKSHPPKNVESEILREHIKKEREAAKAGKRPYYLKKPELRERKLMNKYNELKEAGKLDAFMEKRRRKNASKDHRFMPYRRSATTSCAAASPPASPASATCST
;
A
#
# COMPACT_ATOMS: atom_id res chain seq x y z
N MET A 1 -11.86 23.53 12.66
CA MET A 1 -11.09 22.27 12.62
C MET A 1 -12.04 21.08 12.49
N LEU A 2 -12.71 20.89 11.35
CA LEU A 2 -13.80 19.90 11.24
C LEU A 2 -13.76 18.98 10.00
N ASP A 3 -12.58 18.75 9.38
CA ASP A 3 -12.52 17.89 8.18
C ASP A 3 -11.43 16.81 8.24
N LYS A 4 -11.43 16.03 9.33
CA LYS A 4 -10.60 14.81 9.47
C LYS A 4 -11.42 13.60 9.92
N GLN A 5 -12.65 13.49 9.40
CA GLN A 5 -13.53 12.38 9.74
C GLN A 5 -14.18 11.64 8.56
N LEU A 6 -13.63 11.76 7.35
CA LEU A 6 -13.81 10.72 6.32
C LEU A 6 -12.90 9.51 6.65
N LYS A 7 -13.07 8.92 7.84
CA LYS A 7 -12.67 7.52 8.04
C LYS A 7 -13.70 6.72 7.24
N SER A 8 -13.35 6.43 5.99
CA SER A 8 -14.02 5.46 5.13
C SER A 8 -14.51 4.29 5.97
N HIS A 9 -15.82 4.15 6.12
CA HIS A 9 -16.41 3.02 6.81
C HIS A 9 -15.78 1.73 6.24
N PRO A 10 -15.38 0.78 7.11
CA PRO A 10 -14.66 -0.39 6.65
C PRO A 10 -15.54 -1.17 5.67
N PRO A 11 -14.99 -1.76 4.60
CA PRO A 11 -15.74 -2.51 3.58
C PRO A 11 -16.18 -3.89 4.12
N LYS A 12 -16.79 -3.93 5.31
CA LYS A 12 -17.34 -5.12 5.93
C LYS A 12 -18.45 -5.72 5.07
N ASN A 13 -19.15 -4.89 4.30
CA ASN A 13 -20.24 -5.29 3.43
C ASN A 13 -19.74 -6.13 2.24
N VAL A 14 -18.65 -5.70 1.59
CA VAL A 14 -18.11 -6.37 0.38
C VAL A 14 -17.69 -7.81 0.66
N GLU A 15 -17.08 -8.07 1.83
CA GLU A 15 -16.69 -9.42 2.20
C GLU A 15 -17.91 -10.34 2.41
N SER A 16 -18.93 -9.81 3.07
CA SER A 16 -20.16 -10.53 3.35
C SER A 16 -21.00 -10.76 2.08
N GLU A 17 -20.97 -9.84 1.12
CA GLU A 17 -21.61 -9.96 -0.20
C GLU A 17 -20.95 -11.07 -1.02
N ILE A 18 -19.62 -11.07 -1.13
CA ILE A 18 -18.88 -12.12 -1.85
C ILE A 18 -19.18 -13.51 -1.25
N LEU A 19 -19.28 -13.61 0.08
CA LEU A 19 -19.65 -14.85 0.77
C LEU A 19 -21.09 -15.27 0.45
N ARG A 20 -22.04 -14.34 0.51
CA ARG A 20 -23.46 -14.62 0.22
C ARG A 20 -23.66 -15.09 -1.22
N GLU A 21 -23.03 -14.44 -2.18
CA GLU A 21 -23.07 -14.83 -3.58
C GLU A 21 -22.49 -16.24 -3.80
N HIS A 22 -21.38 -16.55 -3.14
CA HIS A 22 -20.77 -17.86 -3.25
C HIS A 22 -21.66 -18.93 -2.61
N ILE A 23 -22.20 -18.70 -1.41
CA ILE A 23 -23.13 -19.63 -0.76
C ILE A 23 -24.35 -19.92 -1.65
N LYS A 24 -24.87 -18.92 -2.36
CA LYS A 24 -25.98 -19.11 -3.31
C LYS A 24 -25.58 -20.06 -4.45
N LYS A 25 -24.43 -19.80 -5.08
CA LYS A 25 -23.90 -20.64 -6.18
C LYS A 25 -23.63 -22.08 -5.74
N GLU A 26 -23.08 -22.25 -4.55
CA GLU A 26 -22.78 -23.58 -3.99
C GLU A 26 -24.05 -24.32 -3.61
N ARG A 27 -25.09 -23.63 -3.13
CA ARG A 27 -26.43 -24.22 -2.91
C ARG A 27 -27.05 -24.71 -4.22
N GLU A 28 -26.88 -23.99 -5.32
CA GLU A 28 -27.35 -24.42 -6.64
C GLU A 28 -26.55 -25.61 -7.16
N ALA A 29 -25.23 -25.61 -6.98
CA ALA A 29 -24.36 -26.73 -7.33
C ALA A 29 -24.71 -27.99 -6.52
N ALA A 30 -25.04 -27.83 -5.23
CA ALA A 30 -25.50 -28.90 -4.36
C ALA A 30 -26.80 -29.54 -4.87
N LYS A 31 -27.76 -28.71 -5.30
CA LYS A 31 -29.02 -29.18 -5.90
C LYS A 31 -28.77 -29.98 -7.18
N ALA A 32 -27.77 -29.60 -7.96
CA ALA A 32 -27.34 -30.32 -9.16
C ALA A 32 -26.51 -31.59 -8.85
N GLY A 33 -26.37 -31.98 -7.58
CA GLY A 33 -25.62 -33.17 -7.16
C GLY A 33 -24.10 -33.01 -7.09
N LYS A 34 -23.57 -31.79 -7.30
CA LYS A 34 -22.14 -31.51 -7.15
C LYS A 34 -21.80 -31.34 -5.67
N ARG A 35 -20.55 -31.63 -5.32
CA ARG A 35 -20.05 -31.45 -3.95
C ARG A 35 -19.94 -29.95 -3.64
N PRO A 36 -20.66 -29.43 -2.64
CA PRO A 36 -20.59 -28.02 -2.27
C PRO A 36 -19.19 -27.69 -1.73
N TYR A 37 -18.67 -26.54 -2.10
CA TYR A 37 -17.37 -26.04 -1.67
C TYR A 37 -17.51 -24.75 -0.85
N TYR A 38 -16.54 -24.49 0.03
CA TYR A 38 -16.46 -23.24 0.79
C TYR A 38 -15.31 -22.40 0.27
N LEU A 39 -15.59 -21.15 -0.09
CA LEU A 39 -14.58 -20.19 -0.52
C LEU A 39 -13.47 -20.05 0.53
N LYS A 40 -12.22 -20.29 0.10
CA LYS A 40 -11.06 -20.15 0.97
C LYS A 40 -10.77 -18.68 1.28
N LYS A 41 -10.10 -18.45 2.41
CA LYS A 41 -9.61 -17.11 2.82
C LYS A 41 -8.73 -16.41 1.76
N PRO A 42 -7.76 -17.05 1.08
CA PRO A 42 -7.03 -16.44 -0.05
C PRO A 42 -7.94 -15.98 -1.18
N GLU A 43 -8.87 -16.81 -1.64
CA GLU A 43 -9.78 -16.50 -2.74
C GLU A 43 -10.70 -15.31 -2.42
N LEU A 44 -11.14 -15.20 -1.16
CA LEU A 44 -11.84 -14.01 -0.66
C LEU A 44 -10.99 -12.74 -0.78
N ARG A 45 -9.70 -12.81 -0.44
CA ARG A 45 -8.80 -11.66 -0.52
C ARG A 45 -8.55 -11.24 -1.97
N GLU A 46 -8.39 -12.20 -2.87
CA GLU A 46 -8.21 -11.96 -4.30
C GLU A 46 -9.43 -11.28 -4.91
N ARG A 47 -10.64 -11.81 -4.69
CA ARG A 47 -11.89 -11.20 -5.17
C ARG A 47 -12.05 -9.76 -4.68
N LYS A 48 -11.78 -9.51 -3.40
CA LYS A 48 -11.80 -8.15 -2.82
C LYS A 48 -10.77 -7.24 -3.47
N LEU A 49 -9.60 -7.76 -3.84
CA LEU A 49 -8.55 -6.98 -4.49
C LEU A 49 -8.96 -6.60 -5.91
N MET A 50 -9.55 -7.54 -6.65
CA MET A 50 -10.05 -7.33 -8.01
C MET A 50 -11.17 -6.29 -8.04
N ASN A 51 -12.16 -6.39 -7.15
CA ASN A 51 -13.25 -5.42 -7.07
C ASN A 51 -12.73 -4.00 -6.82
N LYS A 52 -11.83 -3.83 -5.84
CA LYS A 52 -11.20 -2.54 -5.54
C LYS A 52 -10.40 -1.99 -6.71
N TYR A 53 -9.72 -2.86 -7.47
CA TYR A 53 -8.97 -2.45 -8.65
C TYR A 53 -9.90 -1.92 -9.73
N ASN A 54 -11.00 -2.64 -10.02
CA ASN A 54 -11.99 -2.24 -11.01
C ASN A 54 -12.65 -0.92 -10.63
N GLU A 55 -13.11 -0.77 -9.38
CA GLU A 55 -13.67 0.48 -8.85
C GLU A 55 -12.72 1.67 -9.03
N LEU A 56 -11.42 1.49 -8.71
CA LEU A 56 -10.41 2.54 -8.84
C LEU A 56 -10.05 2.86 -10.29
N LYS A 57 -10.07 1.85 -11.16
CA LYS A 57 -9.83 1.99 -12.60
C LYS A 57 -10.98 2.76 -13.25
N GLU A 58 -12.22 2.39 -12.96
CA GLU A 58 -13.43 3.09 -13.41
C GLU A 58 -13.47 4.53 -12.90
N ALA A 59 -13.10 4.75 -11.64
CA ALA A 59 -13.04 6.09 -11.07
C ALA A 59 -11.85 6.94 -11.57
N GLY A 60 -10.92 6.38 -12.34
CA GLY A 60 -9.71 7.07 -12.82
C GLY A 60 -8.71 7.45 -11.71
N LYS A 61 -8.87 6.93 -10.50
CA LYS A 61 -8.07 7.29 -9.30
C LYS A 61 -6.95 6.30 -9.00
N LEU A 62 -6.71 5.36 -9.91
CA LEU A 62 -5.77 4.25 -9.74
C LEU A 62 -4.32 4.74 -9.56
N ASP A 63 -3.87 5.67 -10.39
CA ASP A 63 -2.49 6.15 -10.35
C ASP A 63 -2.17 6.89 -9.05
N ALA A 64 -3.08 7.78 -8.63
CA ALA A 64 -2.98 8.48 -7.34
C ALA A 64 -2.99 7.50 -6.14
N PHE A 65 -3.77 6.43 -6.22
CA PHE A 65 -3.77 5.38 -5.19
C PHE A 65 -2.44 4.62 -5.14
N MET A 66 -1.88 4.29 -6.31
CA MET A 66 -0.59 3.59 -6.42
C MET A 66 0.57 4.47 -5.95
N GLU A 67 0.58 5.76 -6.29
CA GLU A 67 1.58 6.71 -5.79
C GLU A 67 1.53 6.83 -4.27
N LYS A 68 0.32 6.95 -3.68
CA LYS A 68 0.13 6.97 -2.22
C LYS A 68 0.61 5.68 -1.57
N ARG A 69 0.42 4.53 -2.22
CA ARG A 69 0.91 3.22 -1.75
C ARG A 69 2.44 3.13 -1.81
N ARG A 70 3.06 3.57 -2.93
CA ARG A 70 4.52 3.64 -3.09
C ARG A 70 5.16 4.50 -2.01
N ARG A 71 4.62 5.70 -1.77
CA ARG A 71 5.11 6.62 -0.73
C ARG A 71 5.08 6.00 0.66
N LYS A 72 3.96 5.37 1.03
CA LYS A 72 3.83 4.67 2.32
C LYS A 72 4.79 3.48 2.44
N ASN A 73 5.01 2.74 1.34
CA ASN A 73 5.94 1.63 1.33
C ASN A 73 7.38 2.11 1.50
N ALA A 74 7.79 3.18 0.81
CA ALA A 74 9.11 3.79 0.98
C ALA A 74 9.34 4.27 2.42
N SER A 75 8.34 4.92 3.05
CA SER A 75 8.44 5.31 4.46
C SER A 75 8.52 4.12 5.41
N LYS A 76 7.81 3.02 5.11
CA LYS A 76 7.89 1.78 5.89
C LYS A 76 9.26 1.12 5.74
N ASP A 77 9.79 1.10 4.53
CA ASP A 77 11.11 0.57 4.21
C ASP A 77 12.19 1.35 4.95
N HIS A 78 12.16 2.69 4.87
CA HIS A 78 13.05 3.56 5.65
C HIS A 78 12.93 3.33 7.17
N ARG A 79 11.74 3.03 7.69
CA ARG A 79 11.54 2.73 9.12
C ARG A 79 12.07 1.34 9.51
N PHE A 80 11.94 0.37 8.63
CA PHE A 80 12.36 -1.01 8.87
C PHE A 80 13.84 -1.24 8.51
N MET A 81 14.46 -0.31 7.81
CA MET A 81 15.91 -0.28 7.63
C MET A 81 16.58 -0.08 8.99
N PRO A 82 17.44 -1.03 9.43
CA PRO A 82 18.21 -0.85 10.64
C PRO A 82 19.09 0.38 10.46
N TYR A 83 18.88 1.40 11.31
CA TYR A 83 19.75 2.56 11.34
C TYR A 83 21.16 2.05 11.62
N ARG A 84 22.12 2.28 10.72
CA ARG A 84 23.53 2.16 11.10
C ARG A 84 23.70 3.15 12.25
N ARG A 85 23.83 2.65 13.49
CA ARG A 85 24.39 3.45 14.57
C ARG A 85 25.69 3.98 14.01
N SER A 86 25.79 5.29 13.87
CA SER A 86 27.04 5.96 13.55
C SER A 86 28.05 5.55 14.61
N ALA A 87 28.89 4.56 14.32
CA ALA A 87 30.07 4.22 15.10
C ALA A 87 31.16 5.29 14.86
N THR A 88 30.78 6.56 14.89
CA THR A 88 31.61 7.73 14.59
C THR A 88 31.12 8.92 15.41
N THR A 89 30.96 8.73 16.72
CA THR A 89 31.21 9.81 17.69
C THR A 89 32.37 9.36 18.59
N SER A 90 33.52 9.11 17.96
CA SER A 90 34.83 9.19 18.59
C SER A 90 35.68 10.07 17.70
N CYS A 91 36.41 10.99 18.33
CA CYS A 91 37.24 12.05 17.77
C CYS A 91 36.50 13.37 17.45
N ALA A 92 36.54 14.21 18.48
CA ALA A 92 36.58 15.65 18.38
C ALA A 92 37.69 16.17 17.44
N ALA A 93 37.57 17.46 17.12
CA ALA A 93 38.59 18.37 16.56
C ALA A 93 38.79 18.36 15.03
N ALA A 94 38.13 19.28 14.33
CA ALA A 94 38.74 20.55 13.93
C ALA A 94 37.70 21.42 13.17
N SER A 95 37.51 22.66 13.63
CA SER A 95 36.67 23.67 12.98
C SER A 95 37.47 24.48 11.91
N PRO A 96 36.80 25.14 10.95
CA PRO A 96 37.29 25.61 9.63
C PRO A 96 37.79 27.08 9.68
N PRO A 97 38.30 27.80 8.62
CA PRO A 97 37.53 28.23 7.42
C PRO A 97 38.31 28.61 6.11
N ALA A 98 37.53 28.98 5.08
CA ALA A 98 37.78 30.01 4.04
C ALA A 98 38.02 29.60 2.56
N SER A 99 37.09 30.06 1.72
CA SER A 99 37.12 30.27 0.25
C SER A 99 38.08 31.43 -0.15
N PRO A 100 38.24 31.89 -1.43
CA PRO A 100 37.58 31.56 -2.71
C PRO A 100 38.52 31.51 -3.96
N ALA A 101 37.92 31.34 -5.15
CA ALA A 101 38.21 32.06 -6.41
C ALA A 101 38.55 31.20 -7.64
N SER A 102 37.76 31.49 -8.68
CA SER A 102 37.80 31.06 -10.07
C SER A 102 39.12 31.36 -10.79
N ALA A 103 39.63 30.40 -11.57
CA ALA A 103 40.60 30.65 -12.62
C ALA A 103 39.97 30.28 -13.98
N THR A 104 39.54 31.29 -14.73
CA THR A 104 39.36 31.20 -16.18
C THR A 104 40.73 31.28 -16.84
N CYS A 105 41.06 30.35 -17.73
CA CYS A 105 42.19 30.50 -18.65
C CYS A 105 41.66 30.44 -20.09
N SER A 106 42.01 31.47 -20.85
CA SER A 106 41.60 31.78 -22.21
C SER A 106 42.26 30.87 -23.25
N THR A 107 41.61 30.73 -24.42
CA THR A 107 42.29 30.64 -25.72
C THR A 107 41.48 31.41 -26.74
#